data_AF-A0A2V8J810-F1
#
_entry.id   AF-A0A2V8J810-F1
#
_cell.length_a   1.000
_cell.length_b   1.000
_cell.length_c   1.000
_cell.angle_alpha   90.00
_cell.angle_beta   90.00
_cell.angle_gamma   90.00
#
_symmetry.space_group_name_H-M   'P 1'
#
loop_
_entity.id
_entity.type
_entity.pdbx_description
1 polymer ?
#
loop_
_entity_poly.entity_id
_entity_poly.type
_entity_poly.pdbx_seq_one_letter_code
_entity_poly.pdbx_strand_id
1 'polypeptide(L)'
;ASGIHSTVLHWPLEKESPNAIEYLQSRKIDLVINIPKTFQEEELTNDYLIRRRAVDLGIPLTTNIQFAQRFVESIAEKPIEALQIESYSHYAPQAVSILRKTVQL
;
A
#
# COMPACT_ATOMS: atom_id res chain seq x y z
N ALA A 1 6.46 -12.84 20.68
CA ALA A 1 5.43 -12.43 19.70
C ALA A 1 4.64 -11.28 20.30
N SER A 2 4.46 -10.17 19.57
CA SER A 2 4.01 -8.87 20.10
C SER A 2 2.53 -8.75 20.49
N GLY A 3 1.83 -9.86 20.76
CA GLY A 3 0.40 -9.86 21.11
C GLY A 3 -0.57 -9.53 19.96
N ILE A 4 -0.07 -9.37 18.74
CA ILE A 4 -0.87 -9.07 17.55
C ILE A 4 -1.25 -10.39 16.87
N HIS A 5 -2.54 -10.59 16.63
CA HIS A 5 -3.03 -11.72 15.84
C HIS A 5 -2.49 -11.64 14.41
N SER A 6 -1.80 -12.68 13.96
CA SER A 6 -1.25 -12.77 12.61
C SER A 6 -1.45 -14.16 12.03
N THR A 7 -1.56 -14.21 10.70
CA THR A 7 -1.57 -15.46 9.93
C THR A 7 -0.29 -15.49 9.10
N VAL A 8 0.51 -16.53 9.27
CA VAL A 8 1.71 -16.75 8.45
C VAL A 8 1.27 -17.32 7.12
N LEU A 9 1.85 -16.79 6.03
CA LEU A 9 1.63 -17.27 4.67
C LEU A 9 2.96 -17.74 4.10
N HIS A 10 2.90 -18.79 3.30
CA HIS A 10 4.03 -19.34 2.58
C HIS A 10 4.48 -18.43 1.44
N TRP A 11 5.76 -18.53 1.09
CA TRP A 11 6.33 -17.79 -0.02
C TRP A 11 5.80 -18.31 -1.38
N PRO A 12 5.73 -17.45 -2.41
CA PRO A 12 5.28 -17.86 -3.75
C PRO A 12 6.04 -19.04 -4.37
N LEU A 13 7.33 -19.19 -4.08
CA LEU A 13 8.17 -20.27 -4.60
C LEU A 13 8.07 -21.57 -3.78
N GLU A 14 7.51 -21.50 -2.57
CA GLU A 14 7.23 -22.70 -1.76
C GLU A 14 6.03 -23.45 -2.34
N LYS A 15 6.02 -24.77 -2.19
CA LYS A 15 4.92 -25.64 -2.67
C LYS A 15 3.81 -25.80 -1.63
N GLU A 16 3.75 -24.90 -0.66
CA GLU A 16 2.85 -24.97 0.49
C GLU A 16 1.73 -23.94 0.39
N SER A 17 0.58 -24.28 0.98
CA SER A 17 -0.63 -23.46 1.00
C SER A 17 -1.11 -23.29 2.45
N PRO A 18 -1.67 -22.12 2.82
CA PRO A 18 -1.89 -20.97 1.95
C PRO A 18 -0.62 -20.13 1.73
N ASN A 19 -0.40 -19.72 0.48
CA ASN A 19 0.67 -18.78 0.14
C ASN A 19 0.14 -17.35 -0.11
N ALA A 20 1.06 -16.40 -0.16
CA ALA A 20 0.74 -14.99 -0.37
C ALA A 20 -0.03 -14.74 -1.69
N ILE A 21 0.29 -15.47 -2.76
CA ILE A 21 -0.36 -15.31 -4.07
C ILE A 21 -1.81 -15.76 -4.02
N GLU A 22 -2.11 -16.89 -3.36
CA GLU A 22 -3.47 -17.39 -3.18
C GLU A 22 -4.35 -16.39 -2.41
N TYR A 23 -3.81 -15.76 -1.36
CA TYR A 23 -4.54 -14.75 -0.58
C TYR A 23 -4.80 -13.47 -1.39
N LEU A 24 -3.82 -13.02 -2.18
CA LEU A 24 -4.03 -11.90 -3.11
C LEU A 24 -5.08 -12.24 -4.16
N GLN A 25 -4.98 -13.41 -4.80
CA GLN A 25 -5.93 -13.88 -5.82
C GLN A 25 -7.36 -13.98 -5.30
N SER A 26 -7.53 -14.45 -4.07
CA SER A 26 -8.83 -14.57 -3.41
C SER A 26 -9.33 -13.26 -2.78
N ARG A 27 -8.65 -12.12 -3.03
CA ARG A 27 -9.03 -10.79 -2.51
C ARG A 27 -9.15 -10.76 -0.98
N LYS A 28 -8.33 -11.55 -0.28
CA LYS A 28 -8.27 -11.56 1.20
C LYS A 28 -7.33 -10.50 1.77
N ILE A 29 -6.63 -9.76 0.91
CA ILE A 29 -5.66 -8.73 1.25
C ILE A 29 -6.01 -7.47 0.48
N ASP A 30 -6.23 -6.37 1.20
CA ASP A 30 -6.57 -5.05 0.63
C ASP A 30 -5.39 -4.07 0.61
N LEU A 31 -4.27 -4.42 1.26
CA LEU A 31 -3.04 -3.63 1.29
C LEU A 31 -1.82 -4.55 1.44
N VAL A 32 -0.78 -4.30 0.65
CA VAL A 32 0.51 -4.98 0.79
C VAL A 32 1.59 -4.02 1.30
N ILE A 33 2.27 -4.41 2.38
CA ILE A 33 3.48 -3.74 2.88
C ILE A 33 4.64 -4.71 2.70
N ASN A 34 5.46 -4.51 1.66
CA ASN A 34 6.56 -5.40 1.30
C ASN A 34 7.90 -4.62 1.38
N ILE A 35 8.52 -4.61 2.56
CA ILE A 35 9.79 -3.90 2.80
C ILE A 35 10.95 -4.88 2.58
N PRO A 36 11.81 -4.69 1.55
CA PRO A 36 12.94 -5.57 1.30
C PRO A 36 13.88 -5.59 2.51
N LYS A 37 14.29 -6.79 2.96
CA LYS A 37 15.22 -6.94 4.09
C LYS A 37 16.59 -7.45 3.65
N THR A 38 16.63 -8.32 2.63
CA THR A 38 17.87 -8.85 2.08
C THR A 38 17.89 -8.80 0.56
N PHE A 39 19.09 -8.98 -0.01
CA PHE A 39 19.29 -9.06 -1.47
C PHE A 39 19.53 -10.50 -1.95
N GLN A 40 19.05 -11.49 -1.21
CA GLN A 40 19.14 -12.89 -1.64
C GLN A 40 18.22 -13.12 -2.84
N GLU A 41 18.71 -13.81 -3.87
CA GLU A 41 18.02 -13.97 -5.15
C GLU A 41 16.61 -14.60 -5.01
N GLU A 42 16.48 -15.59 -4.14
CA GLU A 42 15.20 -16.25 -3.88
C GLU A 42 14.20 -15.32 -3.16
N GLU A 43 14.65 -14.56 -2.15
CA GLU A 43 13.82 -13.56 -1.47
C GLU A 43 13.39 -12.46 -2.44
N LEU A 44 14.31 -11.95 -3.26
CA LEU A 44 14.01 -10.95 -4.29
C LEU A 44 12.98 -11.45 -5.31
N THR A 45 13.05 -12.73 -5.68
CA THR A 45 12.10 -13.35 -6.62
C THR A 45 10.72 -13.50 -5.98
N ASN A 46 10.64 -14.00 -4.75
CA ASN A 46 9.39 -14.10 -3.99
C ASN A 46 8.72 -12.73 -3.83
N ASP A 47 9.50 -11.74 -3.41
CA ASP A 47 9.07 -10.37 -3.27
C ASP A 47 8.56 -9.78 -4.60
N TYR A 48 9.28 -10.01 -5.70
CA TYR A 48 8.86 -9.57 -7.03
C TYR A 48 7.50 -10.16 -7.41
N LEU A 49 7.29 -11.47 -7.19
CA LEU A 49 6.02 -12.14 -7.51
C LEU A 49 4.86 -11.55 -6.71
N ILE A 50 5.05 -11.28 -5.41
CA ILE A 50 4.05 -10.66 -4.55
C ILE A 50 3.72 -9.24 -5.04
N ARG A 51 4.75 -8.41 -5.26
CA ARG A 51 4.55 -7.03 -5.71
C ARG A 51 3.86 -6.96 -7.07
N ARG A 52 4.30 -7.80 -8.01
CA ARG A 52 3.71 -7.87 -9.35
C ARG A 52 2.24 -8.27 -9.28
N ARG A 53 1.91 -9.30 -8.50
CA ARG A 53 0.53 -9.76 -8.35
C ARG A 53 -0.37 -8.71 -7.72
N ALA A 54 0.10 -8.00 -6.70
CA ALA A 54 -0.64 -6.91 -6.07
C ALA A 54 -0.98 -5.80 -7.09
N VAL A 55 0.02 -5.37 -7.88
CA VAL A 55 -0.17 -4.39 -8.96
C VAL A 55 -1.18 -4.87 -9.99
N ASP A 56 -1.06 -6.12 -10.46
CA ASP A 56 -1.98 -6.70 -11.46
C ASP A 56 -3.43 -6.77 -10.95
N LEU A 57 -3.65 -6.81 -9.63
CA LEU A 57 -4.97 -6.81 -9.01
C LEU A 57 -5.49 -5.42 -8.64
N GLY A 58 -4.67 -4.38 -8.79
CA GLY A 58 -4.99 -3.03 -8.29
C GLY A 58 -5.03 -2.96 -6.76
N ILE A 59 -4.31 -3.85 -6.06
CA ILE A 59 -4.17 -3.81 -4.60
C ILE A 59 -3.06 -2.82 -4.26
N PRO A 60 -3.32 -1.79 -3.42
CA PRO A 60 -2.30 -0.86 -2.95
C PRO A 60 -1.09 -1.57 -2.35
N LEU A 61 0.11 -1.09 -2.69
CA LEU A 61 1.39 -1.67 -2.28
C LEU A 61 2.35 -0.55 -1.87
N THR A 62 3.06 -0.74 -0.77
CA THR A 62 4.22 0.08 -0.41
C THR A 62 5.45 -0.77 -0.09
N THR A 63 6.60 -0.29 -0.51
CA THR A 63 7.92 -0.88 -0.21
C THR A 63 8.78 0.02 0.68
N ASN A 64 8.28 1.20 1.05
CA ASN A 64 8.99 2.18 1.86
C ASN A 64 8.49 2.13 3.31
N ILE A 65 9.39 1.83 4.23
CA ILE A 65 9.07 1.71 5.66
C ILE A 65 8.66 3.04 6.28
N GLN A 66 9.28 4.15 5.87
CA GLN A 66 8.95 5.48 6.40
C GLN A 66 7.55 5.90 5.98
N PHE A 67 7.18 5.60 4.73
CA PHE A 67 5.81 5.82 4.25
C PHE A 67 4.81 4.94 5.02
N ALA A 68 5.11 3.66 5.21
CA ALA A 68 4.24 2.75 5.94
C ALA A 68 4.01 3.20 7.40
N GLN A 69 5.07 3.63 8.09
CA GLN A 69 4.98 4.18 9.44
C GLN A 69 4.10 5.42 9.50
N ARG A 70 4.37 6.42 8.65
CA ARG A 70 3.57 7.66 8.57
C ARG A 70 2.11 7.38 8.21
N PHE A 71 1.87 6.44 7.31
CA PHE A 71 0.53 6.01 6.94
C PHE A 71 -0.21 5.45 8.16
N VAL A 72 0.39 4.49 8.87
CA VAL A 72 -0.20 3.88 10.08
C VAL A 72 -0.43 4.92 11.19
N GLU A 73 0.53 5.82 11.43
CA GLU A 73 0.39 6.93 12.39
C GLU A 73 -0.82 7.81 12.02
N SER A 74 -0.92 8.22 10.76
CA SER A 74 -1.99 9.11 10.30
C SER A 74 -3.39 8.52 10.43
N ILE A 75 -3.56 7.22 10.18
CA ILE A 75 -4.86 6.53 10.31
C ILE A 75 -5.19 6.18 11.76
N ALA A 76 -4.19 6.05 12.63
CA ALA A 76 -4.41 5.85 14.07
C ALA A 76 -4.83 7.15 14.77
N GLU A 77 -4.32 8.31 14.31
CA GLU A 77 -4.67 9.61 14.88
C GLU A 77 -6.02 10.15 14.41
N LYS A 78 -6.43 9.85 13.16
CA LYS A 78 -7.67 10.39 12.58
C LYS A 78 -8.79 9.34 12.62
N PRO A 79 -9.86 9.57 13.42
CA PRO A 79 -11.02 8.70 13.39
C PRO A 79 -11.76 8.82 12.06
N ILE A 80 -12.41 7.75 11.62
CA ILE A 80 -13.09 7.70 10.33
C ILE A 80 -14.20 8.75 10.23
N GLU A 81 -14.84 9.08 11.36
CA GLU A 81 -15.87 10.09 11.48
C GLU A 81 -15.35 11.51 11.22
N ALA A 82 -14.05 11.75 11.42
CA ALA A 82 -13.40 13.02 11.14
C ALA A 82 -12.94 13.17 9.67
N LEU A 83 -13.05 12.10 8.86
CA LEU A 83 -12.71 12.16 7.44
C LEU A 83 -13.87 12.81 6.66
N GLN A 84 -13.78 14.13 6.47
CA GLN A 84 -14.75 14.88 5.68
C GLN A 84 -14.51 14.67 4.17
N ILE A 85 -15.61 14.52 3.41
CA ILE A 85 -15.56 14.50 1.95
C ILE A 85 -15.41 15.94 1.47
N GLU A 86 -14.19 16.31 1.13
CA GLU A 86 -13.88 17.62 0.55
C GLU A 86 -13.91 17.56 -0.97
N SER A 87 -14.25 18.70 -1.59
CA SER A 87 -14.17 18.84 -3.05
C SER A 87 -12.74 18.64 -3.55
N TYR A 88 -12.55 18.08 -4.75
CA TYR A 88 -11.21 17.92 -5.33
C TYR A 88 -10.41 19.23 -5.37
N SER A 89 -11.08 20.36 -5.56
CA SER A 89 -10.48 21.71 -5.52
C SER A 89 -9.82 22.05 -4.18
N HIS A 90 -10.25 21.45 -3.07
CA HIS A 90 -9.61 21.63 -1.76
C HIS A 90 -8.17 21.10 -1.75
N TYR A 91 -7.92 20.01 -2.49
CA TYR A 91 -6.62 19.35 -2.55
C TYR A 91 -5.75 19.83 -3.71
N ALA A 92 -6.31 20.56 -4.67
CA ALA A 92 -5.56 21.12 -5.79
C ALA A 92 -4.62 22.23 -5.28
N PRO A 93 -3.33 22.26 -5.72
CA PRO A 93 -2.43 23.33 -5.35
C PRO A 93 -2.99 24.69 -5.75
N GLN A 94 -2.97 25.65 -4.82
CA GLN A 94 -3.43 27.04 -5.04
C GLN A 94 -2.74 27.70 -6.25
N ALA A 95 -1.57 27.20 -6.67
CA ALA A 95 -0.85 27.63 -7.87
C ALA A 95 -1.65 27.49 -9.18
N VAL A 96 -2.57 26.52 -9.28
CA VAL A 96 -3.41 26.33 -10.49
C VAL A 96 -4.46 27.45 -10.62
N SER A 97 -4.90 28.03 -9.50
CA SER A 97 -5.82 29.19 -9.49
C SER A 97 -5.14 30.46 -9.99
N ILE A 98 -3.85 30.65 -9.69
CA ILE A 98 -3.08 31.84 -10.10
C ILE A 98 -2.92 31.89 -11.62
N LEU A 99 -2.59 30.75 -12.26
CA LEU A 99 -2.42 30.68 -13.71
C LEU A 99 -3.73 30.90 -14.49
N ARG A 100 -4.89 30.55 -13.93
CA ARG A 100 -6.20 30.82 -14.57
C ARG A 100 -6.57 32.31 -14.56
N LYS A 101 -6.12 33.08 -13.57
CA LYS A 101 -6.38 34.53 -13.51
C LYS A 101 -5.55 35.34 -14.51
N THR A 102 -4.37 34.86 -14.91
CA THR A 102 -3.47 35.59 -15.83
C THR A 102 -3.88 35.48 -17.30
N VAL A 103 -4.65 34.46 -17.68
CA VAL A 103 -5.06 34.20 -19.09
C VAL A 103 -6.43 34.85 -19.43
N GLN A 104 -7.10 35.49 -18.48
CA GLN A 104 -8.37 36.21 -18.68
C GLN A 104 -8.22 37.75 -18.69
N LEU A 105 -7.03 38.28 -18.97
CA LEU A 105 -6.80 39.71 -19.24
C LEU A 105 -6.27 39.91 -20.66
#